data_AF-A0A7J3ZBA8-F1
#
_entry.id   AF-A0A7J3ZBA8-F1
#
_cell.length_a   1.000
_cell.length_b   1.000
_cell.length_c   1.000
_cell.angle_alpha   90.00
_cell.angle_beta   90.00
_cell.angle_gamma   90.00
#
_symmetry.space_group_name_H-M   'P 1'
#
loop_
_entity.id
_entity.type
_entity.pdbx_description
1 polymer ?
#
loop_
_entity_poly.entity_id
_entity_poly.type
_entity_poly.pdbx_seq_one_letter_code
_entity_poly.pdbx_strand_id
1 'polypeptide(L)'
;MSAVENIHVVVTHTDLDGIGSAAVYIRLGSKDEKYKVMFVEPNELPEILEDLWEGYKGSLKKLSIMDLAPNPGNIERIFVILKAFRDSGARIEWFDHHEWDEEAVAKISSVAELRIDKSTCATGVVASSFEERDQYIASIVSAICSLDLWRFHDPLSPWLARLSIYRRDDLWRSILLEMLVKSGTLEEVITWGRRYIERVVDRELSLYNYYRKRIRIVNVDDVRLASVVKKHREISTSNLAHYILSISGGDIVLVINPSGPLSLRSRRCDVRMVALKLGGGGHRPAAGAFMKVPLLHRILYRLGLESPLHSYVLSRVAAAVRSTGCMAIAPSI
;
A
#
# COMPACT_ATOMS: atom_id res chain seq x y z
N MET A 1 44.03 4.43 2.19
CA MET A 1 42.72 4.17 2.82
C MET A 1 41.68 4.60 1.81
N SER A 2 41.03 3.65 1.11
CA SER A 2 39.91 4.02 0.24
C SER A 2 38.82 4.61 1.13
N ALA A 3 38.34 5.81 0.81
CA ALA A 3 37.15 6.34 1.45
C ALA A 3 36.07 5.27 1.31
N VAL A 4 35.65 4.66 2.42
CA VAL A 4 34.48 3.79 2.43
C VAL A 4 33.35 4.67 1.93
N GLU A 5 32.83 4.38 0.75
CA GLU A 5 31.73 5.16 0.19
C GLU A 5 30.59 5.09 1.21
N ASN A 6 30.15 6.23 1.73
CA ASN A 6 29.11 6.29 2.75
C ASN A 6 27.77 5.96 2.07
N ILE A 7 27.31 4.72 2.21
CA ILE A 7 26.11 4.25 1.50
C ILE A 7 24.88 4.53 2.35
N HIS A 8 23.88 5.17 1.73
CA HIS A 8 22.54 5.32 2.27
C HIS A 8 21.57 4.51 1.42
N VAL A 9 20.79 3.65 2.06
CA VAL A 9 19.74 2.88 1.40
C VAL A 9 18.37 3.30 1.93
N VAL A 10 17.46 3.60 1.00
CA VAL A 10 16.04 3.81 1.26
C VAL A 10 15.29 2.55 0.81
N VAL A 11 14.69 1.85 1.75
CA VAL A 11 13.82 0.69 1.50
C VAL A 11 12.38 1.16 1.66
N THR A 12 11.58 1.07 0.60
CA THR A 12 10.21 1.58 0.63
C THR A 12 9.24 0.63 -0.04
N HIS A 13 7.96 0.73 0.31
CA HIS A 13 6.90 -0.06 -0.29
C HIS A 13 6.71 0.24 -1.79
N THR A 14 6.08 -0.69 -2.51
CA THR A 14 6.01 -0.64 -3.98
C THR A 14 4.83 0.16 -4.54
N ASP A 15 3.91 0.61 -3.70
CA ASP A 15 2.75 1.39 -4.11
C ASP A 15 3.01 2.90 -4.10
N LEU A 16 1.94 3.68 -4.28
CA LEU A 16 2.05 5.14 -4.38
C LEU A 16 2.47 5.78 -3.05
N ASP A 17 2.10 5.22 -1.90
CA ASP A 17 2.47 5.80 -0.60
C ASP A 17 3.94 5.49 -0.26
N GLY A 18 4.42 4.29 -0.57
CA GLY A 18 5.85 3.98 -0.55
C GLY A 18 6.68 4.88 -1.48
N ILE A 19 6.22 5.13 -2.70
CA ILE A 19 6.90 6.05 -3.63
C ILE A 19 6.87 7.49 -3.09
N GLY A 20 5.72 7.93 -2.57
CA GLY A 20 5.51 9.28 -2.02
C GLY A 20 6.38 9.56 -0.80
N SER A 21 6.42 8.63 0.14
CA SER A 21 7.22 8.72 1.37
C SER A 21 8.71 8.81 1.04
N ALA A 22 9.20 7.98 0.10
CA ALA A 22 10.58 8.09 -0.38
C ALA A 22 10.85 9.44 -1.07
N ALA A 23 9.92 9.94 -1.90
CA ALA A 23 10.08 11.22 -2.59
C ALA A 23 10.20 12.39 -1.60
N VAL A 24 9.29 12.46 -0.63
CA VAL A 24 9.28 13.48 0.42
C VAL A 24 10.55 13.37 1.26
N TYR A 25 10.93 12.16 1.66
CA TYR A 25 12.12 11.93 2.47
C TYR A 25 13.39 12.39 1.75
N ILE A 26 13.57 12.02 0.48
CA ILE A 26 14.72 12.42 -0.33
C ILE A 26 14.78 13.94 -0.46
N ARG A 27 13.63 14.56 -0.74
CA ARG A 27 13.54 16.01 -0.95
C ARG A 27 13.80 16.82 0.32
N LEU A 28 13.41 16.33 1.49
CA LEU A 28 13.56 17.06 2.75
C LEU A 28 14.85 16.69 3.50
N GLY A 29 15.23 15.41 3.50
CA GLY A 29 16.30 14.88 4.34
C GLY A 29 17.60 14.51 3.64
N SER A 30 17.62 14.37 2.31
CA SER A 30 18.77 13.80 1.58
C SER A 30 19.08 14.52 0.26
N LYS A 31 18.82 15.83 0.16
CA LYS A 31 19.04 16.63 -1.07
C LYS A 31 20.46 16.50 -1.65
N ASP A 32 21.46 16.25 -0.81
CA ASP A 32 22.87 16.20 -1.21
C ASP A 32 23.57 14.86 -0.89
N GLU A 33 22.81 13.85 -0.44
CA GLU A 33 23.35 12.52 -0.13
C GLU A 33 23.20 11.57 -1.33
N LYS A 34 24.22 10.77 -1.63
CA LYS A 34 24.06 9.65 -2.55
C LYS A 34 23.24 8.56 -1.85
N TYR A 35 22.08 8.23 -2.40
CA TYR A 35 21.22 7.17 -1.89
C TYR A 35 20.93 6.11 -2.96
N LYS A 36 20.59 4.89 -2.51
CA LYS A 36 20.01 3.83 -3.33
C LYS A 36 18.60 3.55 -2.84
N VAL A 37 17.63 3.53 -3.74
CA VAL A 37 16.23 3.18 -3.40
C VAL A 37 15.93 1.74 -3.80
N MET A 38 15.27 1.01 -2.92
CA MET A 38 14.78 -0.35 -3.14
C MET A 38 13.28 -0.39 -2.85
N PHE A 39 12.52 -0.83 -3.84
CA PHE A 39 11.08 -1.07 -3.70
C PHE A 39 10.85 -2.50 -3.25
N VAL A 40 10.11 -2.70 -2.17
CA VAL A 40 9.98 -3.99 -1.49
C VAL A 40 8.52 -4.24 -1.11
N GLU A 41 8.02 -5.47 -1.31
CA GLU A 41 6.74 -5.88 -0.72
C GLU A 41 6.95 -6.31 0.74
N PRO A 42 5.97 -6.15 1.65
CA PRO A 42 6.16 -6.39 3.08
C PRO A 42 6.65 -7.81 3.42
N ASN A 43 6.26 -8.80 2.62
CA ASN A 43 6.68 -10.19 2.78
C ASN A 43 8.12 -10.49 2.35
N GLU A 44 8.77 -9.57 1.62
CA GLU A 44 10.15 -9.70 1.13
C GLU A 44 11.14 -8.90 1.98
N LEU A 45 10.65 -8.08 2.92
CA LEU A 45 11.48 -7.20 3.74
C LEU A 45 12.62 -7.94 4.49
N PRO A 46 12.40 -9.09 5.17
CA PRO A 46 13.49 -9.78 5.86
C PRO A 46 14.61 -10.21 4.91
N GLU A 47 14.25 -10.79 3.76
CA GLU A 47 15.21 -11.25 2.76
C GLU A 47 16.02 -10.08 2.19
N ILE A 48 15.36 -8.96 1.88
CA ILE A 48 16.05 -7.76 1.40
C ILE A 48 16.99 -7.18 2.44
N LEU A 49 16.61 -7.19 3.72
CA LEU A 49 17.50 -6.73 4.79
C LEU A 49 18.74 -7.63 4.96
N GLU A 50 18.60 -8.95 4.76
CA GLU A 50 19.73 -9.88 4.75
C GLU A 50 20.66 -9.64 3.56
N ASP A 51 20.11 -9.47 2.35
CA ASP A 51 20.88 -9.16 1.15
C ASP A 51 21.64 -7.84 1.31
N LEU A 52 21.01 -6.82 1.92
CA LEU A 52 21.64 -5.55 2.25
C LEU A 52 22.76 -5.72 3.27
N TRP A 53 22.57 -6.57 4.28
CA TRP A 53 23.60 -6.83 5.28
C TRP A 53 24.81 -7.49 4.63
N GLU A 54 24.62 -8.52 3.80
CA GLU A 54 25.73 -9.18 3.13
C GLU A 54 26.44 -8.26 2.13
N GLY A 55 25.70 -7.41 1.42
CA GLY A 55 26.26 -6.47 0.44
C GLY A 55 26.95 -5.24 1.04
N TYR A 56 26.51 -4.78 2.22
CA TYR A 56 26.92 -3.48 2.79
C TYR A 56 27.35 -3.51 4.27
N LYS A 57 27.58 -4.69 4.86
CA LYS A 57 28.10 -4.79 6.24
C LYS A 57 29.37 -3.96 6.43
N GLY A 58 29.35 -3.08 7.43
CA GLY A 58 30.46 -2.18 7.75
C GLY A 58 30.65 -0.99 6.80
N SER A 59 29.83 -0.83 5.75
CA SER A 59 29.86 0.32 4.84
C SER A 59 28.53 1.09 4.77
N LEU A 60 27.42 0.49 5.24
CA LEU A 60 26.13 1.16 5.34
C LEU A 60 26.15 2.20 6.46
N LYS A 61 26.01 3.49 6.09
CA LYS A 61 25.92 4.59 7.06
C LYS A 61 24.50 4.82 7.54
N LYS A 62 23.53 4.69 6.62
CA LYS A 62 22.12 5.00 6.90
C LYS A 62 21.19 4.02 6.20
N LEU A 63 20.19 3.55 6.93
CA LEU A 63 19.07 2.76 6.43
C LEU A 63 17.77 3.48 6.77
N SER A 64 16.97 3.82 5.77
CA SER A 64 15.66 4.43 5.95
C SER A 64 14.60 3.49 5.40
N ILE A 65 13.67 3.04 6.25
CA ILE A 65 12.60 2.11 5.89
C ILE A 65 11.26 2.85 5.92
N MET A 66 10.43 2.69 4.89
CA MET A 66 9.18 3.44 4.75
C MET A 66 8.03 2.55 4.31
N ASP A 67 6.85 2.78 4.89
CA ASP A 67 5.57 2.17 4.49
C ASP A 67 5.56 0.63 4.53
N LEU A 68 6.33 0.06 5.45
CA LEU A 68 6.54 -1.37 5.54
C LEU A 68 6.30 -1.84 6.97
N ALA A 69 5.13 -2.43 7.20
CA ALA A 69 4.83 -3.13 8.44
C ALA A 69 5.45 -4.53 8.42
N PRO A 70 6.22 -4.92 9.44
CA PRO A 70 6.76 -6.26 9.52
C PRO A 70 5.65 -7.29 9.81
N ASN A 71 5.68 -8.41 9.11
CA ASN A 71 4.81 -9.53 9.46
C ASN A 71 5.14 -10.05 10.87
N PRO A 72 4.16 -10.38 11.73
CA PRO A 72 4.41 -10.82 13.10
C PRO A 72 5.42 -11.98 13.22
N GLY A 73 5.37 -12.93 12.29
CA GLY A 73 6.31 -14.07 12.26
C GLY A 73 7.76 -13.71 11.89
N ASN A 74 8.03 -12.49 11.42
CA ASN A 74 9.34 -12.05 10.94
C ASN A 74 10.02 -11.01 11.84
N ILE A 75 9.36 -10.58 12.93
CA ILE A 75 9.86 -9.53 13.83
C ILE A 75 11.24 -9.84 14.39
N GLU A 76 11.44 -11.06 14.89
CA GLU A 76 12.74 -11.47 15.46
C GLU A 76 13.85 -11.41 14.41
N ARG A 77 13.58 -11.95 13.22
CA ARG A 77 14.54 -11.99 12.11
C ARG A 77 14.96 -10.57 11.70
N ILE A 78 13.99 -9.68 11.52
CA ILE A 78 14.23 -8.27 11.20
C ILE A 78 15.03 -7.60 12.32
N PHE A 79 14.66 -7.80 13.58
CA PHE A 79 15.35 -7.21 14.73
C PHE A 79 16.83 -7.59 14.78
N VAL A 80 17.17 -8.87 14.58
CA VAL A 80 18.55 -9.34 14.59
C VAL A 80 19.39 -8.63 13.52
N ILE A 81 18.85 -8.47 12.31
CA ILE A 81 19.55 -7.81 11.19
C ILE A 81 19.73 -6.31 11.47
N LEU A 82 18.67 -5.62 11.91
CA LEU A 82 18.76 -4.20 12.25
C LEU A 82 19.71 -3.93 13.41
N LYS A 83 19.73 -4.82 14.41
CA LYS A 83 20.69 -4.76 15.50
C LYS A 83 22.13 -4.86 14.97
N ALA A 84 22.40 -5.78 14.05
CA ALA A 84 23.72 -5.93 13.43
C ALA A 84 24.15 -4.66 12.68
N PHE A 85 23.25 -4.04 11.90
CA PHE A 85 23.51 -2.76 11.26
C PHE A 85 23.83 -1.65 12.27
N ARG A 86 23.00 -1.49 13.30
CA ARG A 86 23.21 -0.47 14.33
C ARG A 86 24.52 -0.68 15.08
N ASP A 87 24.83 -1.92 15.46
CA ASP A 87 26.05 -2.28 16.18
C ASP A 87 27.31 -2.06 15.29
N SER A 88 27.15 -2.05 13.96
CA SER A 88 28.18 -1.65 12.99
C SER A 88 28.28 -0.12 12.76
N GLY A 89 27.45 0.68 13.43
CA GLY A 89 27.47 2.14 13.37
C GLY A 89 26.46 2.77 12.38
N ALA A 90 25.58 1.97 11.76
CA ALA A 90 24.56 2.51 10.87
C ALA A 90 23.43 3.20 11.64
N ARG A 91 22.97 4.36 11.15
CA ARG A 91 21.71 4.98 11.61
C ARG A 91 20.53 4.33 10.92
N ILE A 92 19.53 3.93 11.69
CA ILE A 92 18.32 3.28 11.17
C ILE A 92 17.12 4.15 11.52
N GLU A 93 16.34 4.53 10.51
CA GLU A 93 15.08 5.28 10.64
C GLU A 93 13.96 4.46 10.00
N TRP A 94 12.79 4.41 10.63
CA TRP A 94 11.65 3.68 10.10
C TRP A 94 10.37 4.50 10.24
N PHE A 95 9.71 4.79 9.13
CA PHE A 95 8.48 5.58 9.06
C PHE A 95 7.35 4.69 8.57
N ASP A 96 6.27 4.59 9.34
CA ASP A 96 5.13 3.78 8.96
C ASP A 96 3.82 4.34 9.53
N HIS A 97 2.69 3.90 8.99
CA HIS A 97 1.34 4.32 9.41
C HIS A 97 0.42 3.14 9.73
N HIS A 98 0.88 1.92 9.48
CA HIS A 98 0.16 0.69 9.77
C HIS A 98 0.02 0.42 11.28
N GLU A 99 -0.90 -0.47 11.63
CA GLU A 99 -1.01 -0.97 12.99
C GLU A 99 0.02 -2.08 13.25
N TRP A 100 0.89 -1.85 14.22
CA TRP A 100 1.89 -2.79 14.70
C TRP A 100 1.52 -3.32 16.08
N ASP A 101 1.93 -4.55 16.39
CA ASP A 101 1.87 -5.08 17.73
C ASP A 101 2.78 -4.28 18.68
N GLU A 102 2.33 -4.02 19.91
CA GLU A 102 3.09 -3.20 20.88
C GLU A 102 4.48 -3.79 21.17
N GLU A 103 4.60 -5.12 21.21
CA GLU A 103 5.88 -5.82 21.36
C GLU A 103 6.82 -5.58 20.18
N ALA A 104 6.27 -5.57 18.95
CA ALA A 104 7.03 -5.26 17.75
C ALA A 104 7.56 -3.82 17.78
N VAL A 105 6.71 -2.86 18.17
CA VAL A 105 7.11 -1.46 18.34
C VAL A 105 8.24 -1.34 19.36
N ALA A 106 8.05 -1.87 20.57
CA ALA A 106 9.06 -1.79 21.63
C ALA A 106 10.41 -2.38 21.20
N LYS A 107 10.37 -3.52 20.49
CA LYS A 107 11.56 -4.21 20.03
C LYS A 107 12.30 -3.44 18.94
N ILE A 108 11.59 -2.98 17.91
CA ILE A 108 12.20 -2.26 16.77
C ILE A 108 12.67 -0.86 17.20
N SER A 109 11.93 -0.16 18.07
CA SER A 109 12.36 1.13 18.63
C SER A 109 13.68 1.06 19.41
N SER A 110 14.08 -0.13 19.89
CA SER A 110 15.38 -0.29 20.54
C SER A 110 16.56 -0.26 19.56
N VAL A 111 16.33 -0.53 18.27
CA VAL A 111 17.38 -0.62 17.22
C VAL A 111 17.23 0.42 16.11
N ALA A 112 16.06 1.05 16.00
CA ALA A 112 15.76 2.03 14.96
C ALA A 112 14.99 3.24 15.53
N GLU A 113 15.16 4.40 14.91
CA GLU A 113 14.36 5.59 15.13
C GLU A 113 12.99 5.41 14.46
N LEU A 114 12.09 4.75 15.17
CA LEU A 114 10.77 4.37 14.69
C LEU A 114 9.75 5.50 14.88
N ARG A 115 9.03 5.84 13.81
CA ARG A 115 7.94 6.80 13.80
C ARG A 115 6.70 6.16 13.19
N ILE A 116 5.67 6.00 14.01
CA ILE A 116 4.38 5.45 13.58
C ILE A 116 3.28 6.48 13.87
N ASP A 117 2.55 6.88 12.83
CA ASP A 117 1.35 7.72 12.96
C ASP A 117 0.22 7.20 12.07
N LYS A 118 -0.83 6.68 12.72
CA LYS A 118 -1.99 6.03 12.10
C LYS A 118 -3.05 7.01 11.60
N SER A 119 -2.90 8.31 11.88
CA SER A 119 -3.84 9.35 11.47
C SER A 119 -3.64 9.80 10.01
N THR A 120 -2.46 9.49 9.46
CA THR A 120 -2.01 9.86 8.13
C THR A 120 -1.50 8.64 7.34
N CYS A 121 -1.15 8.83 6.08
CA CYS A 121 -0.40 7.87 5.27
C CYS A 121 1.12 7.98 5.53
N ALA A 122 1.93 7.00 5.15
CA ALA A 122 3.38 6.97 5.38
C ALA A 122 4.09 8.19 4.79
N THR A 123 3.62 8.70 3.64
CA THR A 123 4.10 9.97 3.06
C THR A 123 3.92 11.13 4.03
N GLY A 124 2.78 11.20 4.73
CA GLY A 124 2.53 12.19 5.76
C GLY A 124 3.36 11.97 7.02
N VAL A 125 3.62 10.72 7.42
CA VAL A 125 4.52 10.40 8.55
C VAL A 125 5.92 10.94 8.29
N VAL A 126 6.46 10.66 7.11
CA VAL A 126 7.75 11.21 6.69
C VAL A 126 7.71 12.73 6.68
N ALA A 127 6.72 13.35 6.01
CA ALA A 127 6.62 14.80 5.95
C ALA A 127 6.57 15.42 7.36
N SER A 128 5.77 14.84 8.26
CA SER A 128 5.59 15.31 9.64
C SER A 128 6.90 15.35 10.45
N SER A 129 7.88 14.53 10.05
CA SER A 129 9.16 14.35 10.73
C SER A 129 10.21 15.44 10.45
N PHE A 130 9.94 16.36 9.52
CA PHE A 130 10.85 17.46 9.16
C PHE A 130 10.19 18.81 9.46
N GLU A 131 10.90 19.77 10.07
CA GLU A 131 10.32 21.07 10.43
C GLU A 131 9.93 21.92 9.22
N GLU A 132 10.86 22.04 8.26
CA GLU A 132 10.68 22.82 7.04
C GLU A 132 9.96 22.01 5.95
N ARG A 133 8.81 22.52 5.49
CA ARG A 133 7.99 21.91 4.44
C ARG A 133 7.48 23.00 3.52
N ASP A 134 7.61 22.80 2.21
CA ASP A 134 7.04 23.70 1.21
C ASP A 134 5.59 23.31 0.88
N GLN A 135 4.88 24.19 0.16
CA GLN A 135 3.49 23.94 -0.28
C GLN A 135 3.38 22.70 -1.19
N TYR A 136 4.47 22.35 -1.88
CA TYR A 136 4.50 21.19 -2.74
C TYR A 136 4.48 19.89 -1.94
N ILE A 137 5.25 19.78 -0.84
CA ILE A 137 5.15 18.66 0.11
C ILE A 137 3.73 18.52 0.65
N ALA A 138 3.08 19.62 1.03
CA ALA A 138 1.69 19.58 1.51
C ALA A 138 0.72 19.04 0.44
N SER A 139 0.91 19.41 -0.82
CA SER A 139 0.14 18.90 -1.97
C SER A 139 0.37 17.41 -2.21
N ILE A 140 1.63 16.93 -2.14
CA ILE A 140 1.96 15.50 -2.23
C ILE A 140 1.24 14.71 -1.13
N VAL A 141 1.36 15.15 0.14
CA VAL A 141 0.73 14.48 1.28
C VAL A 141 -0.79 14.43 1.12
N SER A 142 -1.42 15.55 0.76
CA SER A 142 -2.87 15.63 0.52
C SER A 142 -3.33 14.62 -0.54
N ALA A 143 -2.69 14.64 -1.72
CA ALA A 143 -3.08 13.79 -2.84
C ALA A 143 -2.84 12.30 -2.56
N ILE A 144 -1.72 11.93 -1.96
CA ILE A 144 -1.37 10.53 -1.69
C ILE A 144 -2.22 9.98 -0.53
N CYS A 145 -2.29 10.68 0.60
CA CYS A 145 -3.09 10.23 1.74
C CYS A 145 -4.59 10.18 1.42
N SER A 146 -5.09 11.04 0.52
CA SER A 146 -6.46 10.97 0.03
C SER A 146 -6.80 9.61 -0.58
N LEU A 147 -5.87 8.99 -1.31
CA LEU A 147 -6.06 7.66 -1.90
C LEU A 147 -5.79 6.52 -0.93
N ASP A 148 -4.65 6.60 -0.24
CA ASP A 148 -4.17 5.54 0.62
C ASP A 148 -5.17 5.28 1.77
N LEU A 149 -5.60 6.35 2.45
CA LEU A 149 -6.60 6.31 3.52
C LEU A 149 -8.04 6.21 3.00
N TRP A 150 -8.22 6.05 1.68
CA TRP A 150 -9.50 5.84 1.02
C TRP A 150 -10.51 6.98 1.19
N ARG A 151 -10.04 8.24 1.26
CA ARG A 151 -10.87 9.42 1.50
C ARG A 151 -11.37 10.07 0.20
N PHE A 152 -10.60 10.02 -0.88
CA PHE A 152 -10.92 10.63 -2.20
C PHE A 152 -11.31 12.11 -2.14
N HIS A 153 -10.72 12.89 -1.22
CA HIS A 153 -11.04 14.32 -1.07
C HIS A 153 -10.15 15.22 -1.94
N ASP A 154 -8.96 14.75 -2.32
CA ASP A 154 -8.02 15.50 -3.14
C ASP A 154 -8.25 15.21 -4.65
N PRO A 155 -8.47 16.24 -5.49
CA PRO A 155 -8.77 16.07 -6.92
C PRO A 155 -7.57 15.62 -7.77
N LEU A 156 -6.34 15.79 -7.29
CA LEU A 156 -5.12 15.33 -7.98
C LEU A 156 -4.86 13.84 -7.72
N SER A 157 -5.40 13.32 -6.63
CA SER A 157 -5.21 11.93 -6.23
C SER A 157 -5.52 10.91 -7.34
N PRO A 158 -6.65 10.97 -8.09
CA PRO A 158 -6.93 9.98 -9.14
C PRO A 158 -5.93 10.03 -10.31
N TRP A 159 -5.23 11.15 -10.53
CA TRP A 159 -4.19 11.27 -11.55
C TRP A 159 -2.92 10.54 -11.12
N LEU A 160 -2.50 10.72 -9.87
CA LEU A 160 -1.37 9.99 -9.30
C LEU A 160 -1.62 8.48 -9.22
N ALA A 161 -2.83 8.06 -8.85
CA ALA A 161 -3.22 6.65 -8.90
C ALA A 161 -2.97 6.06 -10.29
N ARG A 162 -3.38 6.76 -11.36
CA ARG A 162 -3.21 6.28 -12.73
C ARG A 162 -1.75 6.23 -13.17
N LEU A 163 -0.94 7.21 -12.77
CA LEU A 163 0.50 7.18 -13.00
C LEU A 163 1.14 5.99 -12.29
N SER A 164 0.81 5.76 -11.02
CA SER A 164 1.40 4.68 -10.22
C SER A 164 1.13 3.28 -10.81
N ILE A 165 -0.04 3.07 -11.44
CA ILE A 165 -0.41 1.76 -11.98
C ILE A 165 -0.09 1.56 -13.46
N TYR A 166 0.42 2.58 -14.16
CA TYR A 166 0.74 2.50 -15.59
C TYR A 166 1.66 1.30 -15.89
N ARG A 167 2.69 1.14 -15.04
CA ARG A 167 3.55 -0.05 -14.96
C ARG A 167 3.82 -0.36 -13.50
N ARG A 168 4.17 -1.62 -13.18
CA ARG A 168 4.47 -2.03 -11.79
C ARG A 168 5.86 -2.67 -11.66
N ASP A 169 6.79 -2.19 -12.46
CA ASP A 169 8.20 -2.54 -12.35
C ASP A 169 8.97 -1.39 -11.72
N ASP A 170 10.11 -1.71 -11.12
CA ASP A 170 10.88 -0.75 -10.34
C ASP A 170 11.50 0.35 -11.19
N LEU A 171 11.71 0.12 -12.48
CA LEU A 171 12.11 1.17 -13.40
C LEU A 171 11.04 2.27 -13.45
N TRP A 172 9.76 1.89 -13.63
CA TRP A 172 8.68 2.87 -13.61
C TRP A 172 8.52 3.57 -12.26
N ARG A 173 8.64 2.82 -11.16
CA ARG A 173 8.59 3.41 -9.81
C ARG A 173 9.70 4.41 -9.58
N SER A 174 10.92 4.10 -10.04
CA SER A 174 12.07 4.99 -9.97
C SER A 174 11.85 6.25 -10.79
N ILE A 175 11.27 6.15 -11.99
CA ILE A 175 10.93 7.31 -12.82
C ILE A 175 9.90 8.20 -12.11
N LEU A 176 8.83 7.62 -11.56
CA LEU A 176 7.80 8.38 -10.85
C LEU A 176 8.36 9.04 -9.57
N LEU A 177 9.18 8.31 -8.82
CA LEU A 177 9.91 8.84 -7.67
C LEU A 177 10.77 10.04 -8.06
N GLU A 178 11.61 9.90 -9.09
CA GLU A 178 12.49 10.97 -9.56
C GLU A 178 11.70 12.21 -10.00
N MET A 179 10.56 12.00 -10.68
CA MET A 179 9.66 13.09 -11.05
C MET A 179 9.09 13.81 -9.82
N LEU A 180 8.61 13.07 -8.81
CA LEU A 180 8.10 13.67 -7.57
C LEU A 180 9.19 14.44 -6.82
N VAL A 181 10.44 13.94 -6.81
CA VAL A 181 11.57 14.61 -6.17
C VAL A 181 11.93 15.91 -6.88
N LYS A 182 12.02 15.90 -8.21
CA LYS A 182 12.54 17.03 -9.03
C LYS A 182 11.52 18.11 -9.34
N SER A 183 10.23 17.79 -9.40
CA SER A 183 9.19 18.77 -9.71
C SER A 183 9.01 19.83 -8.61
N GLY A 184 8.44 20.96 -9.00
CA GLY A 184 8.02 22.02 -8.07
C GLY A 184 6.53 21.95 -7.71
N THR A 185 5.71 21.25 -8.50
CA THR A 185 4.26 21.11 -8.29
C THR A 185 3.76 19.73 -8.74
N LEU A 186 2.59 19.29 -8.25
CA LEU A 186 1.98 18.04 -8.71
C LEU A 186 1.41 18.19 -10.13
N GLU A 187 1.00 19.40 -10.51
CA GLU A 187 0.54 19.76 -11.84
C GLU A 187 1.63 19.52 -12.89
N GLU A 188 2.90 19.79 -12.58
CA GLU A 188 4.04 19.45 -13.43
C GLU A 188 4.18 17.93 -13.62
N VAL A 189 4.10 17.17 -12.53
CA VAL A 189 4.16 15.69 -12.56
C VAL A 189 3.03 15.12 -13.41
N ILE A 190 1.81 15.63 -13.23
CA ILE A 190 0.62 15.22 -13.98
C ILE A 190 0.76 15.62 -15.45
N THR A 191 1.28 16.81 -15.74
CA THR A 191 1.48 17.30 -17.11
C THR A 191 2.51 16.46 -17.85
N TRP A 192 3.65 16.16 -17.24
CA TRP A 192 4.63 15.20 -17.75
C TRP A 192 4.00 13.82 -17.97
N GLY A 193 3.19 13.39 -17.00
CA GLY A 193 2.57 12.08 -16.95
C GLY A 193 1.39 11.88 -17.91
N ARG A 194 0.87 12.95 -18.51
CA ARG A 194 -0.43 13.00 -19.20
C ARG A 194 -0.61 11.87 -20.21
N ARG A 195 0.39 11.64 -21.07
CA ARG A 195 0.35 10.58 -22.10
C ARG A 195 0.18 9.17 -21.54
N TYR A 196 0.69 8.92 -20.34
CA TYR A 196 0.56 7.62 -19.67
C TYR A 196 -0.78 7.50 -18.97
N ILE A 197 -1.24 8.60 -18.35
CA ILE A 197 -2.56 8.68 -17.74
C ILE A 197 -3.65 8.42 -18.79
N GLU A 198 -3.59 9.07 -19.95
CA GLU A 198 -4.58 8.91 -21.03
C GLU A 198 -4.72 7.43 -21.44
N ARG A 199 -3.58 6.74 -21.64
CA ARG A 199 -3.58 5.29 -21.95
C ARG A 199 -4.25 4.44 -20.86
N VAL A 200 -4.06 4.82 -19.59
CA VAL A 200 -4.71 4.13 -18.46
C VAL A 200 -6.20 4.45 -18.44
N VAL A 201 -6.60 5.71 -18.63
CA VAL A 201 -8.00 6.16 -18.62
C VAL A 201 -8.82 5.46 -19.70
N ASP A 202 -8.32 5.41 -20.94
CA ASP A 202 -9.04 4.78 -22.05
C ASP A 202 -9.37 3.32 -21.73
N ARG A 203 -8.39 2.62 -21.14
CA ARG A 203 -8.57 1.24 -20.70
C ARG A 203 -9.51 1.16 -19.49
N GLU A 204 -9.30 2.00 -18.48
CA GLU A 204 -10.09 2.09 -17.24
C GLU A 204 -11.59 2.24 -17.54
N LEU A 205 -11.98 3.13 -18.47
CA LEU A 205 -13.37 3.37 -18.87
C LEU A 205 -14.04 2.11 -19.43
N SER A 206 -13.34 1.38 -20.30
CA SER A 206 -13.85 0.10 -20.83
C SER A 206 -14.01 -0.95 -19.72
N LEU A 207 -13.13 -0.92 -18.72
CA LEU A 207 -13.12 -1.85 -17.60
C LEU A 207 -14.26 -1.59 -16.61
N TYR A 208 -14.67 -0.34 -16.39
CA TYR A 208 -15.85 -0.06 -15.55
C TYR A 208 -17.10 -0.75 -16.09
N ASN A 209 -17.35 -0.65 -17.39
CA ASN A 209 -18.46 -1.35 -18.03
C ASN A 209 -18.32 -2.87 -17.97
N TYR A 210 -17.09 -3.38 -18.12
CA TYR A 210 -16.80 -4.81 -17.99
C TYR A 210 -17.14 -5.34 -16.59
N TYR A 211 -16.71 -4.65 -15.53
CA TYR A 211 -16.93 -5.08 -14.15
C TYR A 211 -18.36 -4.84 -13.67
N ARG A 212 -19.01 -3.75 -14.09
CA ARG A 212 -20.43 -3.47 -13.78
C ARG A 212 -21.33 -4.66 -14.08
N LYS A 213 -21.13 -5.31 -15.24
CA LYS A 213 -21.90 -6.49 -15.67
C LYS A 213 -21.59 -7.77 -14.89
N ARG A 214 -20.57 -7.76 -14.04
CA ARG A 214 -20.05 -8.93 -13.29
C ARG A 214 -20.17 -8.77 -11.77
N ILE A 215 -20.78 -7.67 -11.30
CA ILE A 215 -21.02 -7.47 -9.88
C ILE A 215 -21.97 -8.57 -9.40
N ARG A 216 -21.60 -9.21 -8.29
CA ARG A 216 -22.50 -10.08 -7.53
C ARG A 216 -22.86 -9.45 -6.21
N ILE A 217 -24.14 -9.46 -5.91
CA ILE A 217 -24.69 -8.91 -4.68
C ILE A 217 -25.20 -10.06 -3.83
N VAL A 218 -24.81 -10.10 -2.56
CA VAL A 218 -25.31 -11.03 -1.54
C VAL A 218 -25.59 -10.24 -0.28
N ASN A 219 -26.76 -10.46 0.33
CA ASN A 219 -27.07 -9.93 1.64
C ASN A 219 -26.66 -10.94 2.70
N VAL A 220 -25.91 -10.48 3.70
CA VAL A 220 -25.50 -11.24 4.87
C VAL A 220 -26.05 -10.48 6.07
N ASP A 221 -27.14 -10.97 6.63
CA ASP A 221 -27.92 -10.29 7.66
C ASP A 221 -28.31 -8.87 7.18
N ASP A 222 -27.89 -7.81 7.87
CA ASP A 222 -28.14 -6.41 7.52
C ASP A 222 -27.05 -5.78 6.63
N VAL A 223 -26.06 -6.57 6.18
CA VAL A 223 -24.90 -6.11 5.40
C VAL A 223 -24.99 -6.58 3.96
N ARG A 224 -24.98 -5.63 3.02
CA ARG A 224 -24.98 -5.90 1.58
C ARG A 224 -23.56 -6.00 1.04
N LEU A 225 -23.16 -7.21 0.65
CA LEU A 225 -21.86 -7.47 0.02
C LEU A 225 -21.97 -7.34 -1.50
N ALA A 226 -21.10 -6.51 -2.10
CA ALA A 226 -20.91 -6.44 -3.54
C ALA A 226 -19.54 -7.00 -3.90
N SER A 227 -19.44 -7.93 -4.84
CA SER A 227 -18.17 -8.58 -5.20
C SER A 227 -17.91 -8.60 -6.70
N VAL A 228 -16.63 -8.54 -7.05
CA VAL A 228 -16.12 -8.76 -8.42
C VAL A 228 -14.83 -9.56 -8.38
N VAL A 229 -14.56 -10.32 -9.44
CA VAL A 229 -13.25 -10.94 -9.66
C VAL A 229 -12.41 -10.04 -10.57
N LYS A 230 -11.32 -9.47 -10.05
CA LYS A 230 -10.46 -8.54 -10.79
C LYS A 230 -9.44 -9.31 -11.63
N LYS A 231 -9.54 -9.14 -12.94
CA LYS A 231 -8.63 -9.72 -13.94
C LYS A 231 -7.60 -8.72 -14.47
N HIS A 232 -8.02 -7.47 -14.61
CA HIS A 232 -7.28 -6.42 -15.31
C HIS A 232 -6.48 -5.54 -14.35
N ARG A 233 -5.30 -5.09 -14.79
CA ARG A 233 -4.35 -4.31 -13.99
C ARG A 233 -4.52 -2.81 -14.19
N GLU A 234 -5.04 -2.41 -15.34
CA GLU A 234 -5.21 -1.04 -15.84
C GLU A 234 -6.38 -0.29 -15.16
N ILE A 235 -6.82 -0.79 -14.02
CA ILE A 235 -7.72 -0.13 -13.09
C ILE A 235 -7.20 -0.46 -11.69
N SER A 236 -7.01 0.55 -10.85
CA SER A 236 -6.59 0.29 -9.48
C SER A 236 -7.68 -0.50 -8.77
N THR A 237 -7.28 -1.38 -7.85
CA THR A 237 -8.23 -1.99 -6.91
C THR A 237 -9.02 -0.87 -6.21
N SER A 238 -8.35 0.26 -5.98
CA SER A 238 -8.91 1.37 -5.27
C SER A 238 -10.14 1.97 -5.96
N ASN A 239 -9.92 2.43 -7.18
CA ASN A 239 -10.94 3.03 -8.02
C ASN A 239 -12.04 2.03 -8.37
N LEU A 240 -11.68 0.78 -8.65
CA LEU A 240 -12.66 -0.27 -8.96
C LEU A 240 -13.64 -0.48 -7.81
N ALA A 241 -13.13 -0.62 -6.58
CA ALA A 241 -14.00 -0.84 -5.44
C ALA A 241 -14.85 0.40 -5.11
N HIS A 242 -14.27 1.61 -5.22
CA HIS A 242 -15.00 2.86 -5.06
C HIS A 242 -16.16 3.00 -6.06
N TYR A 243 -15.91 2.66 -7.33
CA TYR A 243 -16.93 2.61 -8.37
C TYR A 243 -18.02 1.59 -8.06
N ILE A 244 -17.65 0.35 -7.75
CA ILE A 244 -18.62 -0.72 -7.46
C ILE A 244 -19.48 -0.36 -6.26
N LEU A 245 -18.87 0.15 -5.18
CA LEU A 245 -19.58 0.57 -3.98
C LEU A 245 -20.65 1.60 -4.34
N SER A 246 -20.27 2.59 -5.15
CA SER A 246 -21.13 3.71 -5.53
C SER A 246 -22.31 3.30 -6.43
N ILE A 247 -22.14 2.29 -7.30
CA ILE A 247 -23.22 1.88 -8.22
C ILE A 247 -24.05 0.69 -7.72
N SER A 248 -23.52 -0.11 -6.79
CA SER A 248 -24.22 -1.30 -6.28
C SER A 248 -25.05 -1.03 -5.04
N GLY A 249 -24.80 0.09 -4.35
CA GLY A 249 -25.36 0.36 -3.03
C GLY A 249 -24.94 -0.68 -1.99
N GLY A 250 -23.81 -1.36 -2.19
CA GLY A 250 -23.26 -2.29 -1.22
C GLY A 250 -22.68 -1.58 -0.01
N ASP A 251 -22.73 -2.23 1.15
CA ASP A 251 -22.07 -1.76 2.36
C ASP A 251 -20.59 -2.11 2.34
N ILE A 252 -20.24 -3.31 1.85
CA ILE A 252 -18.85 -3.78 1.71
C ILE A 252 -18.63 -4.26 0.29
N VAL A 253 -17.55 -3.78 -0.35
CA VAL A 253 -17.07 -4.27 -1.64
C VAL A 253 -15.91 -5.23 -1.47
N LEU A 254 -15.99 -6.33 -2.19
CA LEU A 254 -14.97 -7.36 -2.29
C LEU A 254 -14.37 -7.36 -3.69
N VAL A 255 -13.07 -7.06 -3.78
CA VAL A 255 -12.31 -7.21 -5.02
C VAL A 255 -11.45 -8.46 -4.90
N ILE A 256 -11.85 -9.50 -5.62
CA ILE A 256 -11.28 -10.84 -5.53
C ILE A 256 -10.18 -10.99 -6.57
N ASN A 257 -8.96 -11.33 -6.14
CA ASN A 257 -7.92 -11.79 -7.04
C ASN A 257 -7.93 -13.34 -7.10
N PRO A 258 -8.02 -13.95 -8.29
CA PRO A 258 -7.95 -15.41 -8.46
C PRO A 258 -6.67 -16.06 -7.90
N SER A 259 -5.59 -15.31 -7.70
CA SER A 259 -4.36 -15.81 -7.07
C SER A 259 -4.44 -15.91 -5.54
N GLY A 260 -5.46 -15.32 -4.91
CA GLY A 260 -5.68 -15.39 -3.47
C GLY A 260 -5.96 -14.05 -2.78
N PRO A 261 -5.27 -12.94 -3.12
CA PRO A 261 -5.52 -11.66 -2.48
C PRO A 261 -6.99 -11.23 -2.57
N LEU A 262 -7.55 -10.81 -1.44
CA LEU A 262 -8.91 -10.29 -1.32
C LEU A 262 -8.81 -8.88 -0.75
N SER A 263 -9.34 -7.90 -1.47
CA SER A 263 -9.44 -6.53 -0.96
C SER A 263 -10.87 -6.25 -0.52
N LEU A 264 -11.03 -5.73 0.69
CA LEU A 264 -12.29 -5.31 1.28
C LEU A 264 -12.32 -3.79 1.38
N ARG A 265 -13.43 -3.17 0.97
CA ARG A 265 -13.61 -1.71 1.00
C ARG A 265 -15.00 -1.35 1.50
N SER A 266 -15.10 -0.31 2.31
CA SER A 266 -16.39 0.21 2.78
C SER A 266 -16.29 1.68 3.15
N ARG A 267 -17.43 2.38 3.06
CA ARG A 267 -17.63 3.72 3.66
C ARG A 267 -18.40 3.67 4.98
N ARG A 268 -18.98 2.52 5.32
CA ARG A 268 -19.89 2.33 6.46
C ARG A 268 -19.29 1.42 7.52
N CYS A 269 -18.76 0.27 7.11
CA CYS A 269 -18.31 -0.79 8.00
C CYS A 269 -16.78 -0.78 8.16
N ASP A 270 -16.28 -1.00 9.38
CA ASP A 270 -14.88 -1.29 9.64
C ASP A 270 -14.50 -2.66 9.04
N VAL A 271 -13.98 -2.65 7.81
CA VAL A 271 -13.61 -3.86 7.07
C VAL A 271 -12.31 -4.47 7.56
N ARG A 272 -11.54 -3.77 8.40
CA ARG A 272 -10.34 -4.33 9.03
C ARG A 272 -10.70 -5.50 9.92
N MET A 273 -11.80 -5.40 10.66
CA MET A 273 -12.23 -6.46 11.57
C MET A 273 -12.61 -7.74 10.82
N VAL A 274 -13.26 -7.58 9.66
CA VAL A 274 -13.54 -8.69 8.74
C VAL A 274 -12.22 -9.28 8.20
N ALA A 275 -11.27 -8.43 7.82
CA ALA A 275 -9.97 -8.88 7.32
C ALA A 275 -9.16 -9.63 8.39
N LEU A 276 -9.07 -9.14 9.63
CA LEU A 276 -8.41 -9.81 10.75
C LEU A 276 -9.01 -11.21 10.99
N LYS A 277 -10.34 -11.34 10.92
CA LYS A 277 -11.01 -12.64 11.03
C LYS A 277 -10.65 -13.61 9.91
N LEU A 278 -10.27 -13.09 8.74
CA LEU A 278 -9.79 -13.83 7.58
C LEU A 278 -8.26 -14.01 7.58
N GLY A 279 -7.56 -13.62 8.66
CA GLY A 279 -6.10 -13.69 8.77
C GLY A 279 -5.36 -12.60 7.98
N GLY A 280 -6.02 -11.48 7.73
CA GLY A 280 -5.48 -10.30 7.06
C GLY A 280 -5.39 -9.07 7.98
N GLY A 281 -5.40 -7.87 7.39
CA GLY A 281 -5.25 -6.60 8.11
C GLY A 281 -5.53 -5.38 7.22
N GLY A 282 -5.08 -4.20 7.64
CA GLY A 282 -5.23 -2.93 6.92
C GLY A 282 -5.99 -1.86 7.73
N HIS A 283 -6.57 -0.88 7.05
CA HIS A 283 -7.31 0.23 7.67
C HIS A 283 -8.83 0.00 7.70
N ARG A 284 -9.53 0.78 8.52
CA ARG A 284 -10.98 0.67 8.72
C ARG A 284 -11.79 0.72 7.42
N PRO A 285 -11.59 1.69 6.49
CA PRO A 285 -12.31 1.70 5.22
C PRO A 285 -11.71 0.78 4.15
N ALA A 286 -10.46 0.34 4.36
CA ALA A 286 -9.67 -0.36 3.35
C ALA A 286 -8.74 -1.41 3.96
N ALA A 287 -9.15 -2.67 3.83
CA ALA A 287 -8.42 -3.80 4.38
C ALA A 287 -8.23 -4.91 3.34
N GLY A 288 -7.43 -5.91 3.66
CA GLY A 288 -7.18 -7.05 2.78
C GLY A 288 -6.86 -8.31 3.55
N ALA A 289 -7.09 -9.45 2.91
CA ALA A 289 -6.71 -10.76 3.43
C ALA A 289 -6.22 -11.65 2.28
N PHE A 290 -5.49 -12.71 2.61
CA PHE A 290 -5.08 -13.71 1.64
C PHE A 290 -5.96 -14.96 1.74
N MET A 291 -6.65 -15.29 0.65
CA MET A 291 -7.48 -16.48 0.57
C MET A 291 -6.74 -17.58 -0.17
N LYS A 292 -6.45 -18.71 0.49
CA LYS A 292 -5.94 -19.90 -0.20
C LYS A 292 -7.03 -20.46 -1.11
N VAL A 293 -7.01 -20.13 -2.40
CA VAL A 293 -8.01 -20.58 -3.38
C VAL A 293 -7.71 -22.02 -3.81
N PRO A 294 -8.64 -22.98 -3.61
CA PRO A 294 -8.50 -24.35 -4.09
C PRO A 294 -8.21 -24.43 -5.60
N LEU A 295 -7.38 -25.39 -5.98
CA LEU A 295 -6.96 -25.58 -7.37
C LEU A 295 -8.14 -25.69 -8.33
N LEU A 296 -9.20 -26.41 -7.94
CA LEU A 296 -10.42 -26.56 -8.73
C LEU A 296 -11.06 -25.20 -9.09
N HIS A 297 -11.19 -24.28 -8.13
CA HIS A 297 -11.76 -22.95 -8.40
C HIS A 297 -10.87 -22.13 -9.34
N ARG A 298 -9.54 -22.28 -9.24
CA ARG A 298 -8.58 -21.63 -10.16
C ARG A 298 -8.71 -22.18 -11.57
N ILE A 299 -8.88 -23.50 -11.73
CA ILE A 299 -9.10 -24.15 -13.03
C ILE A 299 -10.43 -23.68 -13.64
N LEU A 300 -11.53 -23.75 -12.88
CA LEU A 300 -12.85 -23.30 -13.36
C LEU A 300 -12.84 -21.83 -13.76
N TYR A 301 -12.16 -20.97 -13.00
CA TYR A 301 -11.96 -19.57 -13.38
C TYR A 301 -11.21 -19.41 -14.71
N ARG A 302 -10.13 -20.20 -14.94
CA ARG A 302 -9.39 -20.19 -16.22
C ARG A 302 -10.24 -20.64 -17.40
N LEU A 303 -11.23 -21.49 -17.17
CA LEU A 303 -12.23 -21.91 -18.17
C LEU A 303 -13.37 -20.90 -18.35
N GLY A 304 -13.32 -19.73 -17.69
CA GLY A 304 -14.32 -18.67 -17.79
C GLY A 304 -15.48 -18.79 -16.79
N LEU A 305 -15.45 -19.78 -15.90
CA LEU A 305 -16.48 -19.98 -14.88
C LEU A 305 -16.11 -19.25 -13.59
N GLU A 306 -16.57 -18.02 -13.44
CA GLU A 306 -16.29 -17.19 -12.25
C GLU A 306 -17.16 -17.56 -11.03
N SER A 307 -18.32 -18.20 -11.25
CA SER A 307 -19.30 -18.51 -10.19
C SER A 307 -18.76 -19.32 -9.02
N PRO A 308 -17.98 -20.39 -9.24
CA PRO A 308 -17.43 -21.18 -8.15
C PRO A 308 -16.47 -20.37 -7.27
N LEU A 309 -15.61 -19.53 -7.88
CA LEU A 309 -14.68 -18.68 -7.15
C LEU A 309 -15.41 -17.63 -6.30
N HIS A 310 -16.42 -16.97 -6.87
CA HIS A 310 -17.26 -16.04 -6.11
C HIS A 310 -17.91 -16.71 -4.90
N SER A 311 -18.53 -17.87 -5.10
CA SER A 311 -19.25 -18.58 -4.03
C SER A 311 -18.29 -19.03 -2.92
N TYR A 312 -17.09 -19.49 -3.30
CA TYR A 312 -16.03 -19.85 -2.37
C TYR A 312 -15.58 -18.68 -1.48
N VAL A 313 -15.38 -17.50 -2.08
CA VAL A 313 -14.94 -16.32 -1.32
C VAL A 313 -16.10 -15.74 -0.50
N LEU A 314 -17.26 -15.56 -1.12
CA LEU A 314 -18.43 -14.98 -0.46
C LEU A 314 -18.87 -15.79 0.76
N SER A 315 -18.83 -17.13 0.71
CA SER A 315 -19.20 -17.95 1.87
C SER A 315 -18.28 -17.71 3.09
N ARG A 316 -16.98 -17.54 2.86
CA ARG A 316 -16.01 -17.26 3.94
C ARG A 316 -16.12 -15.85 4.46
N VAL A 317 -16.27 -14.88 3.56
CA VAL A 317 -16.49 -13.48 3.97
C VAL A 317 -17.82 -13.33 4.70
N ALA A 318 -18.89 -14.00 4.26
CA ALA A 318 -20.16 -14.01 4.95
C ALA A 318 -20.03 -14.56 6.38
N ALA A 319 -19.29 -15.66 6.57
CA ALA A 319 -19.02 -16.19 7.91
C ALA A 319 -18.24 -15.20 8.79
N ALA A 320 -17.25 -14.50 8.23
CA ALA A 320 -16.52 -13.45 8.94
C ALA A 320 -17.43 -12.27 9.31
N VAL A 321 -18.24 -11.79 8.36
CA VAL A 321 -19.19 -10.68 8.56
C VAL A 321 -20.24 -11.03 9.63
N ARG A 322 -20.80 -12.24 9.64
CA ARG A 322 -21.71 -12.68 10.72
C ARG A 322 -21.06 -12.66 12.10
N SER A 323 -19.76 -12.91 12.16
CA SER A 323 -19.01 -12.94 13.42
C SER A 323 -18.64 -11.53 13.92
N THR A 324 -18.39 -10.58 13.02
CA THR A 324 -17.89 -9.24 13.37
C THR A 324 -18.96 -8.16 13.30
N GLY A 325 -20.05 -8.41 12.57
CA GLY A 325 -21.03 -7.40 12.18
C GLY A 325 -20.46 -6.31 11.26
N CYS A 326 -21.26 -5.27 11.03
CA CYS A 326 -20.82 -4.00 10.42
C CYS A 326 -20.65 -2.96 11.52
N MET A 327 -19.47 -2.91 12.13
CA MET A 327 -19.14 -1.81 13.05
C MET A 327 -18.96 -0.52 12.26
N ALA A 328 -19.63 0.55 12.67
CA ALA A 328 -19.57 1.82 11.95
C ALA A 328 -18.15 2.39 11.93
N ILE A 329 -17.69 2.86 10.77
CA ILE A 329 -16.49 3.69 10.70
C ILE A 329 -16.85 5.02 11.37
N ALA A 330 -16.24 5.31 12.53
CA ALA A 330 -16.36 6.64 13.13
C ALA A 330 -15.93 7.71 12.11
N PRO A 331 -16.63 8.86 12.01
CA PRO A 331 -16.17 9.94 11.16
C PRO A 331 -14.73 10.27 11.54
N SER A 332 -13.81 10.19 10.58
CA SER A 332 -12.47 10.72 10.75
C SER A 332 -12.60 12.23 10.96
N ILE A 333 -12.25 12.68 12.17
CA ILE A 333 -12.18 14.10 12.56
C ILE A 333 -11.16 14.80 11.67
#